data_AF-A0A7G3ZD86-F1
#
_entry.id   AF-A0A7G3ZD86-F1
#
_cell.length_a   1.000
_cell.length_b   1.000
_cell.length_c   1.000
_cell.angle_alpha   90.00
_cell.angle_beta   90.00
_cell.angle_gamma   90.00
#
_symmetry.space_group_name_H-M   'P 1'
#
loop_
_entity.id
_entity.type
_entity.pdbx_description
1 polymer ?
#
loop_
_entity_poly.entity_id
_entity_poly.type
_entity_poly.pdbx_seq_one_letter_code
_entity_poly.pdbx_strand_id
1 'polypeptide(L)'
;MIGTDALKAYRCLIRAMVRSDRKSRIAQRMEQRRKEIAMLTYKRMNVVRAQNAATDSMQKTKLFKELQMLNRQVDLLKNEKIEHDKRLHFVGDTSILRENLVERSDGERPRLLQHLEDIAAFLNNQREYDELIERYNGGSKLSQSETVRRTASKVGLEVPF
;
A
#
# COMPACT_ATOMS: atom_id res chain seq x y z
N MET A 1 -31.27 -4.95 -18.17
CA MET A 1 -30.48 -3.72 -17.92
C MET A 1 -30.27 -3.60 -16.42
N ILE A 2 -29.07 -3.25 -15.96
CA ILE A 2 -28.82 -3.04 -14.52
C ILE A 2 -29.56 -1.78 -14.08
N GLY A 3 -30.44 -1.88 -13.08
CA GLY A 3 -31.17 -0.74 -12.52
C GLY A 3 -30.22 0.34 -11.99
N THR A 4 -30.66 1.61 -12.02
CA THR A 4 -29.86 2.76 -11.56
C THR A 4 -29.35 2.60 -10.13
N ASP A 5 -30.16 2.00 -9.27
CA ASP A 5 -29.83 1.78 -7.85
C ASP A 5 -28.77 0.71 -7.67
N ALA A 6 -28.83 -0.35 -8.48
CA ALA A 6 -27.82 -1.42 -8.47
C ALA A 6 -26.45 -0.91 -8.90
N LEU A 7 -26.42 -0.04 -9.91
CA LEU A 7 -25.20 0.62 -10.37
C LEU A 7 -24.66 1.61 -9.32
N LYS A 8 -25.53 2.29 -8.58
CA LYS A 8 -25.16 3.18 -7.48
C LYS A 8 -24.52 2.41 -6.32
N ALA A 9 -25.16 1.35 -5.85
CA ALA A 9 -24.65 0.49 -4.77
C ALA A 9 -23.30 -0.13 -5.14
N TYR A 10 -23.20 -0.67 -6.37
CA TYR A 10 -21.94 -1.21 -6.90
C TYR A 10 -20.81 -0.17 -6.89
N ARG A 11 -21.06 1.03 -7.44
CA ARG A 11 -20.06 2.11 -7.45
C ARG A 11 -19.68 2.57 -6.05
N CYS A 12 -20.62 2.56 -5.11
CA CYS A 12 -20.36 2.90 -3.71
C CYS A 12 -19.38 1.90 -3.09
N LEU A 13 -19.67 0.61 -3.23
CA LEU A 13 -18.81 -0.47 -2.74
C LEU A 13 -17.41 -0.40 -3.34
N ILE A 14 -17.30 -0.29 -4.67
CA ILE A 14 -15.99 -0.21 -5.33
C ILE A 14 -15.17 0.97 -4.82
N ARG A 15 -15.79 2.15 -4.64
CA ARG A 15 -15.08 3.31 -4.08
C ARG A 15 -14.65 3.07 -2.63
N ALA A 16 -15.49 2.43 -1.81
CA ALA A 16 -15.16 2.10 -0.44
C ALA A 16 -13.96 1.13 -0.38
N MET A 17 -13.97 0.06 -1.18
CA MET A 17 -12.85 -0.89 -1.30
C MET A 17 -11.55 -0.22 -1.76
N VAL A 18 -11.59 0.63 -2.78
CA VAL A 18 -10.39 1.37 -3.23
C VAL A 18 -9.82 2.21 -2.08
N ARG A 19 -10.69 2.90 -1.32
CA ARG A 19 -10.28 3.79 -0.24
C ARG A 19 -9.71 3.03 0.96
N SER A 20 -10.34 1.94 1.38
CA SER A 20 -9.86 1.10 2.50
C SER A 20 -8.49 0.51 2.18
N ASP A 21 -8.32 -0.02 0.97
CA ASP A 21 -7.11 -0.78 0.62
C ASP A 21 -5.97 0.12 0.14
N ARG A 22 -6.22 1.40 -0.16
CA ARG A 22 -5.20 2.29 -0.72
C ARG A 22 -3.96 2.35 0.15
N LYS A 23 -4.13 2.45 1.47
CA LYS A 23 -3.02 2.59 2.41
C LYS A 23 -2.15 1.33 2.47
N SER A 24 -2.78 0.17 2.58
CA SER A 24 -2.07 -1.12 2.62
C SER A 24 -1.34 -1.38 1.30
N ARG A 25 -1.97 -1.07 0.16
CA ARG A 25 -1.34 -1.19 -1.17
C ARG A 25 -0.16 -0.24 -1.36
N ILE A 26 -0.24 0.99 -0.85
CA ILE A 26 0.90 1.92 -0.82
C ILE A 26 2.03 1.32 0.01
N ALA A 27 1.74 0.83 1.23
CA ALA A 27 2.74 0.23 2.10
C ALA A 27 3.43 -0.99 1.45
N GLN A 28 2.65 -1.90 0.85
CA GLN A 28 3.17 -3.06 0.13
C GLN A 28 4.09 -2.65 -1.03
N ARG A 29 3.69 -1.64 -1.81
CA ARG A 29 4.51 -1.14 -2.93
C ARG A 29 5.78 -0.44 -2.47
N MET A 30 5.72 0.31 -1.38
CA MET A 30 6.90 0.91 -0.74
C MET A 30 7.89 -0.17 -0.32
N GLU A 31 7.40 -1.27 0.26
CA GLU A 31 8.24 -2.40 0.64
C GLU A 31 8.84 -3.14 -0.57
N GLN A 32 8.03 -3.43 -1.60
CA GLN A 32 8.51 -4.03 -2.84
C GLN A 32 9.58 -3.18 -3.51
N ARG A 33 9.37 -1.86 -3.58
CA ARG A 33 10.35 -0.92 -4.12
C ARG A 33 11.63 -0.89 -3.29
N ARG A 34 11.54 -0.94 -1.96
CA ARG A 34 12.72 -1.04 -1.09
C ARG A 34 13.53 -2.30 -1.39
N LYS A 35 12.86 -3.44 -1.61
CA LYS A 35 13.50 -4.70 -2.01
C LYS A 35 14.17 -4.58 -3.39
N GLU A 36 13.50 -3.94 -4.35
CA GLU A 36 14.04 -3.71 -5.69
C GLU A 36 15.29 -2.82 -5.67
N ILE A 37 15.25 -1.70 -4.93
CA ILE A 37 16.41 -0.81 -4.76
C ILE A 37 17.57 -1.56 -4.10
N ALA A 38 17.30 -2.40 -3.10
CA ALA A 38 18.33 -3.21 -2.45
C ALA A 38 18.96 -4.21 -3.44
N MET A 39 18.14 -4.89 -4.26
CA MET A 39 18.63 -5.80 -5.29
C MET A 39 19.49 -5.08 -6.34
N LEU A 40 19.04 -3.92 -6.84
CA LEU A 40 19.80 -3.13 -7.81
C LEU A 40 21.10 -2.61 -7.19
N THR A 41 21.09 -2.21 -5.93
CA THR A 41 22.28 -1.77 -5.20
C THR A 41 23.29 -2.91 -5.07
N TYR A 42 22.83 -4.12 -4.76
CA TYR A 42 23.67 -5.31 -4.73
C TYR A 42 24.27 -5.61 -6.13
N LYS A 43 23.46 -5.55 -7.19
CA LYS A 43 23.95 -5.70 -8.58
C LYS A 43 25.02 -4.67 -8.92
N ARG A 44 24.83 -3.39 -8.55
CA ARG A 44 25.82 -2.31 -8.72
C ARG A 44 27.14 -2.65 -8.04
N MET A 45 27.10 -3.13 -6.80
CA MET A 45 28.32 -3.54 -6.08
C MET A 45 29.07 -4.64 -6.81
N ASN A 46 28.36 -5.62 -7.37
CA ASN A 46 28.98 -6.70 -8.14
C ASN A 46 29.61 -6.19 -9.44
N VAL A 47 28.94 -5.30 -10.17
CA VAL A 47 29.48 -4.68 -11.39
C VAL A 47 30.75 -3.86 -11.09
N VAL A 48 30.77 -3.10 -9.99
CA VAL A 48 31.98 -2.35 -9.56
C VAL A 48 33.13 -3.30 -9.24
N ARG A 49 32.86 -4.39 -8.52
CA ARG A 49 33.89 -5.43 -8.24
C ARG A 49 34.42 -6.05 -9.53
N ALA A 50 33.54 -6.38 -10.47
CA ALA A 50 33.93 -6.92 -11.77
C ALA A 50 34.75 -5.92 -12.61
N GLN A 51 34.42 -4.63 -12.57
CA GLN A 51 35.15 -3.58 -13.27
C GLN A 51 36.59 -3.44 -12.74
N ASN A 52 36.77 -3.55 -11.42
CA ASN A 52 38.08 -3.48 -10.77
C ASN A 52 38.95 -4.72 -11.06
N ALA A 53 38.32 -5.89 -11.22
CA ALA A 53 39.00 -7.15 -11.56
C ALA A 53 39.31 -7.29 -13.06
N ALA A 54 38.56 -6.59 -13.92
CA ALA A 54 38.77 -6.66 -15.37
C ALA A 54 40.12 -6.05 -15.77
N THR A 55 40.89 -6.75 -16.58
CA THR A 55 42.16 -6.26 -17.14
C THR A 55 41.94 -5.62 -18.52
N ASP A 56 40.97 -6.13 -19.28
CA ASP A 56 40.64 -5.68 -20.64
C ASP A 56 39.84 -4.35 -20.68
N SER A 57 40.28 -3.43 -21.53
CA SER A 57 39.68 -2.10 -21.74
C SER A 57 38.26 -2.18 -22.32
N MET A 58 38.00 -3.13 -23.23
CA MET A 58 36.67 -3.30 -23.82
C MET A 58 35.64 -3.78 -22.77
N GLN A 59 36.04 -4.72 -21.90
CA GLN A 59 35.18 -5.21 -20.82
C GLN A 59 34.88 -4.12 -19.79
N LYS A 60 35.87 -3.28 -19.43
CA LYS A 60 35.67 -2.11 -18.55
C LYS A 60 34.63 -1.14 -19.11
N THR A 61 34.65 -0.90 -20.42
CA THR A 61 33.70 0.02 -21.06
C THR A 61 32.28 -0.55 -21.04
N LYS A 62 32.11 -1.86 -21.23
CA LYS A 62 30.80 -2.53 -21.11
C LYS A 62 30.24 -2.44 -19.69
N LEU A 63 31.05 -2.78 -18.68
CA LEU A 63 30.66 -2.73 -17.27
C LEU A 63 30.34 -1.30 -16.81
N PHE A 64 31.05 -0.30 -17.33
CA PHE A 64 30.75 1.10 -17.06
C PHE A 64 29.37 1.52 -17.59
N LYS A 65 29.00 1.11 -18.81
CA LYS A 65 27.67 1.35 -19.37
C LYS A 65 26.58 0.69 -18.53
N GLU A 66 26.81 -0.56 -18.10
CA GLU A 66 25.88 -1.28 -17.21
C GLU A 66 25.71 -0.56 -15.87
N LEU A 67 26.80 -0.07 -15.27
CA LEU A 67 26.76 0.69 -14.03
C LEU A 67 25.96 1.98 -14.17
N GLN A 68 26.13 2.72 -15.28
CA GLN A 68 25.34 3.92 -15.57
C GLN A 68 23.85 3.61 -15.71
N MET A 69 23.51 2.51 -16.38
CA MET A 69 22.11 2.06 -16.51
C MET A 69 21.50 1.72 -15.15
N LEU A 70 22.24 0.99 -14.30
CA LEU A 70 21.78 0.66 -12.96
C LEU A 70 21.63 1.89 -12.06
N ASN A 71 22.54 2.87 -12.16
CA ASN A 71 22.41 4.14 -11.44
C ASN A 71 21.12 4.85 -11.83
N ARG A 72 20.85 4.98 -13.14
CA ARG A 72 19.63 5.61 -13.66
C ARG A 72 18.37 4.92 -13.17
N GLN A 73 18.35 3.58 -13.15
CA GLN A 73 17.21 2.82 -12.64
C GLN A 73 16.96 3.07 -11.14
N VAL A 74 18.02 3.09 -10.33
CA VAL A 74 17.90 3.40 -8.90
C VAL A 74 17.38 4.82 -8.69
N ASP A 75 17.87 5.79 -9.46
CA ASP A 75 17.44 7.18 -9.33
C ASP A 75 15.97 7.36 -9.75
N LEU A 76 15.53 6.70 -10.81
CA LEU A 76 14.12 6.68 -11.21
C LEU A 76 13.23 6.12 -10.09
N LEU A 77 13.60 4.96 -9.52
CA LEU A 77 12.82 4.34 -8.45
C LEU A 77 12.78 5.19 -7.17
N LYS A 78 13.84 5.94 -6.86
CA LYS A 78 13.87 6.86 -5.71
C LYS A 78 13.02 8.10 -5.92
N ASN A 79 12.99 8.62 -7.14
CA ASN A 79 12.32 9.90 -7.45
C ASN A 79 10.82 9.75 -7.74
N GLU A 80 10.37 8.59 -8.19
CA GLU A 80 8.94 8.34 -8.40
C GLU A 80 8.16 8.35 -7.09
N LYS A 81 7.01 9.03 -7.04
CA LYS A 81 6.12 8.99 -5.88
C LYS A 81 5.08 7.88 -6.04
N ILE A 82 5.12 6.87 -5.16
CA ILE A 82 4.18 5.72 -5.19
C ILE A 82 2.73 6.18 -5.00
N GLU A 83 2.52 7.24 -4.23
CA GLU A 83 1.19 7.77 -3.91
C GLU A 83 0.39 8.24 -5.13
N HIS A 84 1.09 8.58 -6.22
CA HIS A 84 0.52 9.06 -7.48
C HIS A 84 0.34 7.96 -8.53
N ASP A 85 0.61 6.70 -8.19
CA ASP A 85 0.37 5.59 -9.10
C ASP A 85 -1.14 5.41 -9.35
N LYS A 86 -1.56 5.63 -10.60
CA LYS A 86 -2.97 5.48 -11.04
C LYS A 86 -3.53 4.08 -10.76
N ARG A 87 -2.69 3.05 -10.69
CA ARG A 87 -3.10 1.67 -10.39
C ARG A 87 -3.69 1.53 -8.99
N LEU A 88 -3.44 2.48 -8.08
CA LEU A 88 -4.05 2.52 -6.75
C LEU A 88 -5.54 2.85 -6.78
N HIS A 89 -6.04 3.47 -7.86
CA HIS A 89 -7.44 3.91 -7.97
C HIS A 89 -8.39 2.82 -8.47
N PHE A 90 -7.87 1.63 -8.75
CA PHE A 90 -8.65 0.52 -9.28
C PHE A 90 -8.64 -0.65 -8.31
N VAL A 91 -9.81 -1.28 -8.14
CA VAL A 91 -9.94 -2.60 -7.53
C VAL A 91 -9.41 -3.63 -8.55
N GLY A 92 -8.99 -4.79 -8.06
CA GLY A 92 -8.63 -5.94 -8.90
C GLY A 92 -9.84 -6.50 -9.64
N ASP A 93 -9.95 -7.83 -9.69
CA ASP A 93 -11.05 -8.45 -10.41
C ASP A 93 -12.41 -8.14 -9.76
N THR A 94 -13.32 -7.56 -10.55
CA THR A 94 -14.70 -7.23 -10.15
C THR A 94 -15.74 -8.08 -10.90
N SER A 95 -15.29 -9.06 -11.70
CA SER A 95 -16.13 -9.97 -12.48
C SER A 95 -17.22 -10.61 -11.61
N ILE A 96 -16.82 -11.19 -10.49
CA ILE A 96 -17.68 -11.88 -9.53
C ILE A 96 -18.82 -10.97 -9.02
N LEU A 97 -18.49 -9.72 -8.66
CA LEU A 97 -19.51 -8.76 -8.19
C LEU A 97 -20.49 -8.40 -9.29
N ARG A 98 -20.00 -8.26 -10.53
CA ARG A 98 -20.84 -7.94 -11.69
C ARG A 98 -21.74 -9.11 -12.08
N GLU A 99 -21.22 -10.33 -12.07
CA GLU A 99 -21.97 -11.56 -12.36
C GLU A 99 -23.11 -11.74 -11.35
N ASN A 100 -22.81 -11.63 -10.05
CA ASN A 100 -23.83 -11.70 -8.99
C ASN A 100 -24.91 -10.61 -9.12
N LEU A 101 -24.58 -9.45 -9.68
CA LEU A 101 -25.55 -8.37 -9.89
C LEU A 101 -26.50 -8.66 -11.07
N VAL A 102 -26.04 -9.44 -12.06
CA VAL A 102 -26.77 -9.76 -13.29
C VAL A 102 -27.60 -11.03 -13.14
N GLU A 103 -27.09 -12.04 -12.44
CA GLU A 103 -27.69 -13.38 -12.36
C GLU A 103 -28.82 -13.49 -11.33
N ARG A 104 -28.91 -12.58 -10.34
CA ARG A 104 -29.94 -12.67 -9.30
C ARG A 104 -31.33 -12.20 -9.76
N SER A 105 -32.33 -13.00 -9.37
CA SER A 105 -33.75 -12.76 -9.58
C SER A 105 -34.24 -11.48 -8.91
N ASP A 106 -35.28 -10.86 -9.48
CA ASP A 106 -35.76 -9.53 -9.06
C ASP A 106 -36.22 -9.49 -7.58
N GLY A 107 -36.62 -10.62 -6.99
CA GLY A 107 -37.04 -10.71 -5.58
C GLY A 107 -35.89 -10.66 -4.55
N GLU A 108 -34.69 -11.14 -4.90
CA GLU A 108 -33.52 -11.09 -4.01
C GLU A 108 -32.69 -9.83 -4.19
N ARG A 109 -32.89 -9.13 -5.31
CA ARG A 109 -32.13 -7.94 -5.67
C ARG A 109 -32.16 -6.84 -4.59
N PRO A 110 -33.30 -6.49 -3.96
CA PRO A 110 -33.32 -5.46 -2.92
C PRO A 110 -32.44 -5.80 -1.71
N ARG A 111 -32.44 -7.06 -1.27
CA ARG A 111 -31.60 -7.53 -0.16
C ARG A 111 -30.12 -7.48 -0.54
N LEU A 112 -29.78 -7.87 -1.76
CA LEU A 112 -28.40 -7.76 -2.26
C LEU A 112 -27.94 -6.30 -2.28
N LEU A 113 -28.77 -5.37 -2.77
CA LEU A 113 -28.43 -3.95 -2.80
C LEU A 113 -28.18 -3.40 -1.40
N GLN A 114 -29.06 -3.70 -0.44
CA GLN A 114 -28.86 -3.33 0.96
C GLN A 114 -27.53 -3.89 1.49
N HIS A 115 -27.24 -5.17 1.22
CA HIS A 115 -26.02 -5.80 1.68
C HIS A 115 -24.75 -5.13 1.10
N LEU A 116 -24.76 -4.72 -0.17
CA LEU A 116 -23.65 -3.99 -0.77
C LEU A 116 -23.44 -2.62 -0.12
N GLU A 117 -24.53 -1.95 0.26
CA GLU A 117 -24.47 -0.68 0.99
C GLU A 117 -23.93 -0.87 2.41
N ASP A 118 -24.37 -1.91 3.11
CA ASP A 118 -23.90 -2.25 4.46
C ASP A 118 -22.39 -2.56 4.46
N ILE A 119 -21.89 -3.32 3.48
CA ILE A 119 -20.46 -3.58 3.32
C ILE A 119 -19.71 -2.28 3.05
N ALA A 120 -20.23 -1.43 2.16
CA ALA A 120 -19.58 -0.15 1.86
C ALA A 120 -19.51 0.75 3.10
N ALA A 121 -20.58 0.78 3.92
CA ALA A 121 -20.61 1.50 5.19
C ALA A 121 -19.58 0.93 6.18
N PHE A 122 -19.54 -0.39 6.34
CA PHE A 122 -18.57 -1.07 7.19
C PHE A 122 -17.12 -0.71 6.82
N LEU A 123 -16.76 -0.78 5.53
CA LEU A 123 -15.41 -0.43 5.07
C LEU A 123 -15.03 1.03 5.35
N ASN A 124 -15.97 1.95 5.19
CA ASN A 124 -15.74 3.36 5.51
C ASN A 124 -15.55 3.56 7.02
N ASN A 125 -16.38 2.92 7.84
CA ASN A 125 -16.31 2.99 9.29
C ASN A 125 -15.00 2.36 9.82
N GLN A 126 -14.58 1.23 9.25
CA GLN A 126 -13.31 0.60 9.62
C GLN A 126 -12.12 1.50 9.31
N ARG A 127 -12.12 2.15 8.15
CA ARG A 127 -11.08 3.12 7.78
C ARG A 127 -11.06 4.31 8.74
N GLU A 128 -12.22 4.87 9.07
CA GLU A 128 -12.32 5.98 10.02
C GLU A 128 -11.84 5.56 11.41
N TYR A 129 -12.21 4.37 11.85
CA TYR A 129 -11.72 3.78 13.09
C TYR A 129 -10.19 3.68 13.08
N ASP A 130 -9.58 3.14 12.02
CA ASP A 130 -8.12 3.03 11.91
C ASP A 130 -7.45 4.43 11.96
N GLU A 131 -8.03 5.43 11.29
CA GLU A 131 -7.54 6.82 11.35
C GLU A 131 -7.65 7.42 12.75
N LEU A 132 -8.75 7.17 13.47
CA LEU A 132 -8.95 7.62 14.84
C LEU A 132 -7.96 6.93 15.79
N ILE A 133 -7.78 5.62 15.65
CA ILE A 133 -6.76 4.87 16.40
C ILE A 133 -5.38 5.46 16.14
N GLU A 134 -5.01 5.78 14.91
CA GLU A 134 -3.71 6.40 14.63
C GLU A 134 -3.56 7.82 15.18
N ARG A 135 -4.63 8.62 15.25
CA ARG A 135 -4.56 9.99 15.80
C ARG A 135 -4.50 9.99 17.32
N TYR A 136 -5.32 9.17 17.97
CA TYR A 136 -5.49 9.17 19.43
C TYR A 136 -4.61 8.14 20.13
N ASN A 137 -4.33 7.02 19.46
CA ASN A 137 -3.40 5.97 19.89
C ASN A 137 -2.14 5.92 19.03
N GLY A 138 -1.84 6.97 18.23
CA GLY A 138 -0.54 7.15 17.57
C GLY A 138 0.64 7.26 18.55
N GLY A 139 0.34 7.30 19.85
CA GLY A 139 1.28 7.00 20.91
C GLY A 139 1.65 5.53 21.02
N SER A 140 0.91 4.52 20.54
CA SER A 140 1.19 3.09 20.77
C SER A 140 2.38 2.51 19.99
N LYS A 141 3.22 3.37 19.40
CA LYS A 141 4.66 3.13 19.24
C LYS A 141 5.46 3.73 20.42
N LEU A 142 4.85 3.79 21.60
CA LEU A 142 5.48 4.23 22.84
C LEU A 142 6.63 3.25 23.01
N SER A 143 7.87 3.73 22.99
CA SER A 143 8.96 2.93 23.51
C SER A 143 8.56 2.47 24.91
N GLN A 144 8.99 1.28 25.32
CA GLN A 144 8.63 0.71 26.62
C GLN A 144 8.78 1.73 27.77
N SER A 145 9.78 2.62 27.67
CA SER A 145 10.01 3.74 28.59
C SER A 145 8.84 4.72 28.73
N GLU A 146 8.19 5.10 27.62
CA GLU A 146 7.15 6.11 27.64
C GLU A 146 5.80 5.49 28.11
N THR A 147 5.59 4.19 27.86
CA THR A 147 4.47 3.42 28.46
C THR A 147 4.62 3.31 29.97
N VAL A 148 5.82 3.02 30.46
CA VAL A 148 6.13 2.97 31.90
C VAL A 148 5.90 4.35 32.54
N ARG A 149 6.37 5.43 31.89
CA ARG A 149 6.15 6.80 32.35
C ARG A 149 4.66 7.16 32.49
N ARG A 150 3.86 6.91 31.45
CA ARG A 150 2.42 7.23 31.49
C ARG A 150 1.65 6.39 32.50
N THR A 151 2.06 5.12 32.67
CA THR A 151 1.44 4.23 33.67
C THR A 151 1.75 4.70 35.08
N ALA A 152 3.00 5.07 35.35
CA ALA A 152 3.43 5.63 36.63
C ALA A 152 2.74 6.97 36.94
N SER A 153 2.65 7.89 35.96
CA SER A 153 1.94 9.16 36.15
C SER A 153 0.45 8.97 36.45
N LYS A 154 -0.20 7.95 35.88
CA LYS A 154 -1.60 7.60 36.21
C LYS A 154 -1.79 7.15 37.66
N VAL A 155 -0.75 6.63 38.30
CA VAL A 155 -0.77 6.20 39.72
C VAL A 155 -0.02 7.17 40.64
N GLY A 156 0.29 8.38 40.16
CA GLY A 156 0.97 9.41 40.94
C GLY A 156 2.45 9.13 41.24
N LEU A 157 3.08 8.21 40.52
CA LEU A 157 4.50 7.90 40.62
C LEU A 157 5.29 8.65 39.54
N GLU A 158 6.33 9.39 39.93
CA GLU A 158 7.31 9.92 39.00
C GLU A 158 8.35 8.86 38.69
N VAL A 159 8.51 8.53 37.42
CA VAL A 159 9.61 7.67 36.96
C VAL A 159 10.78 8.60 36.65
N PRO A 160 11.90 8.53 37.39
CA PRO A 160 13.11 9.24 36.98
C PRO A 160 13.57 8.71 35.62
N PHE A 161 14.46 9.46 34.94
CA PHE A 161 15.01 9.27 33.57
C PHE A 161 14.25 10.02 32.44
#